data_AF-A0A353S860-F1
#
_entry.id   AF-A0A353S860-F1
#
_cell.length_a   1.000
_cell.length_b   1.000
_cell.length_c   1.000
_cell.angle_alpha   90.00
_cell.angle_beta   90.00
_cell.angle_gamma   90.00
#
_symmetry.space_group_name_H-M   'P 1'
#
loop_
_entity.id
_entity.type
_entity.pdbx_description
1 polymer ?
#
loop_
_entity_poly.entity_id
_entity_poly.type
_entity_poly.pdbx_seq_one_letter_code
_entity_poly.pdbx_strand_id
1 'polypeptide(L)'
;MKKRSFFAFAGAVMLAVAVLSCASTDVPGRARLTKTPQRMFWRIDGTDAKGNPSTVYIQGTFHLGDEQIYPLAQEVQDAFLHADRLAGEISSKGYEELTAIAPKLSAPNKEGKIVTDYLSAEEKAVLVTLLGSEAALAQASVLDPWQLTTALAVALYVNTGLSAEYGLDNAFIASATQQGRTWEGLDELQVQLDVMTFGDY
;
A
#
# COMPACT_ATOMS: atom_id res chain seq x y z
N MET A 1 -79.97 -18.91 39.90
CA MET A 1 -79.51 -19.55 38.64
C MET A 1 -79.43 -18.50 37.53
N LYS A 2 -78.24 -18.41 36.89
CA LYS A 2 -77.91 -17.93 35.53
C LYS A 2 -76.77 -16.90 35.51
N LYS A 3 -75.59 -17.41 35.17
CA LYS A 3 -74.39 -16.68 34.73
C LYS A 3 -74.66 -15.93 33.42
N ARG A 4 -73.98 -14.80 33.19
CA ARG A 4 -73.56 -14.24 31.89
C ARG A 4 -72.60 -13.09 32.14
N SER A 5 -71.30 -13.39 32.12
CA SER A 5 -70.34 -13.09 31.03
C SER A 5 -69.74 -11.69 31.12
N PHE A 6 -68.68 -11.66 31.92
CA PHE A 6 -67.49 -10.82 31.71
C PHE A 6 -66.95 -11.02 30.29
N PHE A 7 -66.11 -10.08 29.82
CA PHE A 7 -65.41 -10.01 28.52
C PHE A 7 -66.10 -9.19 27.43
N ALA A 8 -65.94 -7.87 27.52
CA ALA A 8 -65.84 -7.01 26.34
C ALA A 8 -65.28 -5.63 26.71
N PHE A 9 -64.06 -5.51 27.25
CA PHE A 9 -63.43 -4.17 27.35
C PHE A 9 -61.89 -4.16 27.36
N ALA A 10 -61.23 -5.17 26.80
CA ALA A 10 -59.75 -5.24 26.78
C ALA A 10 -59.16 -5.42 25.36
N GLY A 11 -59.92 -5.09 24.31
CA GLY A 11 -59.49 -5.32 22.92
C GLY A 11 -59.07 -4.08 22.13
N ALA A 12 -59.31 -2.86 22.63
CA ALA A 12 -59.21 -1.65 21.81
C ALA A 12 -57.99 -0.75 22.10
N VAL A 13 -57.19 -1.03 23.13
CA VAL A 13 -56.01 -0.20 23.50
C VAL A 13 -54.68 -0.85 23.08
N MET A 14 -54.66 -2.15 22.77
CA MET A 14 -53.48 -2.88 22.30
C MET A 14 -53.41 -3.02 20.76
N LEU A 15 -53.94 -2.06 20.01
CA LEU A 15 -53.79 -2.03 18.54
C LEU A 15 -53.32 -0.67 17.98
N ALA A 16 -53.04 0.31 18.84
CA ALA A 16 -52.56 1.63 18.42
C ALA A 16 -51.04 1.83 18.63
N VAL A 17 -50.34 0.92 19.31
CA VAL A 17 -48.89 1.04 19.61
C VAL A 17 -48.02 0.30 18.58
N ALA A 18 -48.61 -0.52 17.70
CA ALA A 18 -47.85 -1.37 16.77
C ALA A 18 -47.57 -0.75 15.39
N VAL A 19 -47.87 0.54 15.16
CA VAL A 19 -47.75 1.17 13.82
C VAL A 19 -46.69 2.28 13.74
N LEU A 20 -45.90 2.51 14.80
CA LEU A 20 -44.79 3.48 14.77
C LEU A 20 -43.42 2.84 14.50
N SER A 21 -43.37 1.54 14.19
CA SER A 21 -42.11 0.78 14.11
C SER A 21 -41.64 0.46 12.69
N CYS A 22 -41.99 1.26 11.67
CA CYS A 22 -41.42 1.08 10.34
C CYS A 22 -41.07 2.43 9.67
N ALA A 23 -39.82 2.48 9.21
CA ALA A 23 -39.25 3.39 8.21
C ALA A 23 -38.58 4.68 8.69
N SER A 24 -37.49 4.53 9.45
CA SER A 24 -36.26 5.27 9.12
C SER A 24 -35.25 4.30 8.53
N THR A 25 -35.50 3.83 7.30
CA THR A 25 -34.38 3.34 6.50
C THR A 25 -33.57 4.57 6.14
N ASP A 26 -32.44 4.78 6.80
CA ASP A 26 -31.42 5.70 6.29
C ASP A 26 -31.15 5.28 4.85
N VAL A 27 -31.62 6.09 3.90
CA VAL A 27 -31.19 5.96 2.52
C VAL A 27 -29.67 6.11 2.59
N PRO A 28 -28.87 5.09 2.21
CA PRO A 28 -27.42 5.23 2.23
C PRO A 28 -27.10 6.48 1.43
N GLY A 29 -26.61 7.52 2.12
CA GLY A 29 -26.29 8.78 1.48
C GLY A 29 -25.40 8.50 0.29
N ARG A 30 -25.60 9.21 -0.83
CA ARG A 30 -24.68 9.15 -1.97
C ARG A 30 -23.26 9.22 -1.43
N ALA A 31 -22.41 8.28 -1.86
CA ALA A 31 -21.03 8.21 -1.42
C ALA A 31 -20.39 9.60 -1.54
N ARG A 32 -20.00 10.16 -0.39
CA ARG A 32 -19.39 11.48 -0.30
C ARG A 32 -17.90 11.28 -0.14
N LEU A 33 -17.13 11.77 -1.11
CA LEU A 33 -15.69 11.85 -0.95
C LEU A 33 -15.36 12.91 0.10
N THR A 34 -14.99 12.47 1.29
CA THR A 34 -14.41 13.34 2.32
C THR A 34 -12.91 13.41 2.08
N LYS A 35 -12.39 14.60 1.75
CA LYS A 35 -10.95 14.82 1.62
C LYS A 35 -10.38 15.13 3.00
N THR A 36 -9.57 14.23 3.54
CA THR A 36 -8.74 14.47 4.72
C THR A 36 -7.34 14.90 4.28
N PRO A 37 -6.64 15.74 5.06
CA PRO A 37 -5.25 16.08 4.77
C PRO A 37 -4.33 14.86 4.92
N GLN A 38 -4.65 13.94 5.82
CA GLN A 38 -4.00 12.64 5.95
C GLN A 38 -4.53 11.72 4.84
N ARG A 39 -3.72 11.46 3.82
CA ARG A 39 -4.07 10.55 2.72
C ARG A 39 -3.57 9.15 3.07
N MET A 40 -4.42 8.14 2.88
CA MET A 40 -4.09 6.73 3.17
C MET A 40 -3.53 6.56 4.59
N PHE A 41 -4.17 7.22 5.56
CA PHE A 41 -3.78 7.16 6.97
C PHE A 41 -4.95 6.62 7.78
N TRP A 42 -4.68 5.57 8.54
CA TRP A 42 -5.66 4.91 9.40
C TRP A 42 -5.13 4.82 10.82
N ARG A 43 -6.04 4.99 11.78
CA ARG A 43 -5.80 4.78 13.20
C ARG A 43 -6.72 3.67 13.69
N ILE A 44 -6.15 2.70 14.39
CA ILE A 44 -6.86 1.56 14.95
C ILE A 44 -6.56 1.54 16.45
N ASP A 45 -7.56 1.88 17.27
CA ASP A 45 -7.45 1.81 18.72
C ASP A 45 -7.91 0.43 19.24
N GLY A 46 -7.22 -0.08 20.25
CA GLY A 46 -7.49 -1.38 20.86
C GLY A 46 -6.81 -1.55 22.21
N THR A 47 -6.53 -2.80 22.57
CA THR A 47 -5.80 -3.15 23.80
C THR A 47 -4.70 -4.16 23.49
N ASP A 48 -3.55 -4.03 24.15
CA ASP A 48 -2.44 -4.98 24.03
C ASP A 48 -2.77 -6.33 24.72
N ALA A 49 -1.87 -7.30 24.60
CA ALA A 49 -2.02 -8.62 25.21
C ALA A 49 -2.08 -8.61 26.75
N LYS A 50 -1.74 -7.48 27.39
CA LYS A 50 -1.77 -7.26 28.84
C LYS A 50 -3.00 -6.45 29.28
N GLY A 51 -3.88 -6.08 28.34
CA GLY A 51 -5.09 -5.30 28.59
C GLY A 51 -4.87 -3.78 28.68
N ASN A 52 -3.68 -3.26 28.34
CA ASN A 52 -3.45 -1.81 28.30
C ASN A 52 -3.95 -1.23 26.97
N PRO A 53 -4.43 0.03 26.93
CA PRO A 53 -4.75 0.70 25.68
C PRO A 53 -3.57 0.68 24.70
N SER A 54 -3.85 0.41 23.42
CA SER A 54 -2.86 0.37 22.36
C SER A 54 -3.45 0.94 21.08
N THR A 55 -2.61 1.57 20.25
CA THR A 55 -3.02 2.17 18.98
C THR A 55 -2.05 1.75 17.89
N VAL A 56 -2.60 1.34 16.74
CA VAL A 56 -1.84 1.10 15.51
C VAL A 56 -2.17 2.20 14.51
N TYR A 57 -1.13 2.79 13.95
CA TYR A 57 -1.24 3.71 12.82
C TYR A 57 -0.75 3.02 11.56
N ILE A 58 -1.52 3.15 10.48
CA ILE A 58 -1.16 2.61 9.16
C ILE A 58 -1.10 3.80 8.21
N GLN A 59 0.06 4.02 7.61
CA GLN A 59 0.26 5.00 6.54
C GLN A 59 0.60 4.24 5.26
N GLY A 60 -0.25 4.35 4.25
CA GLY A 60 0.07 3.85 2.91
C GLY A 60 1.19 4.67 2.29
N THR A 61 2.15 4.00 1.67
CA THR A 61 3.32 4.61 1.01
C THR A 61 3.26 4.41 -0.50
N PHE A 62 4.17 5.08 -1.22
CA PHE A 62 4.40 4.93 -2.65
C PHE A 62 5.87 5.19 -2.90
N HIS A 63 6.51 4.32 -3.69
CA HIS A 63 7.94 4.42 -4.00
C HIS A 63 8.30 5.63 -4.87
N LEU A 64 7.35 6.10 -5.68
CA LEU A 64 7.54 7.21 -6.60
C LEU A 64 6.52 8.30 -6.31
N GLY A 65 6.98 9.55 -6.27
CA GLY A 65 6.15 10.71 -5.99
C GLY A 65 6.65 11.97 -6.66
N ASP A 66 6.01 13.09 -6.35
CA ASP A 66 6.46 14.45 -6.67
C ASP A 66 6.28 15.35 -5.43
N GLU A 67 6.58 16.64 -5.58
CA GLU A 67 6.50 17.63 -4.52
C GLU A 67 5.09 17.78 -3.90
N GLN A 68 4.02 17.41 -4.60
CA GLN A 68 2.63 17.61 -4.15
C GLN A 68 2.25 16.74 -2.95
N ILE A 69 3.07 15.72 -2.66
CA ILE A 69 2.93 14.86 -1.48
C ILE A 69 3.32 15.61 -0.19
N TYR A 70 4.15 16.64 -0.30
CA TYR A 70 4.75 17.33 0.83
C TYR A 70 4.12 18.72 1.05
N PRO A 71 4.09 19.22 2.30
CA PRO A 71 4.48 18.52 3.52
C PRO A 71 3.46 17.45 3.94
N LEU A 72 3.93 16.41 4.63
CA LEU A 72 3.03 15.43 5.22
C LEU A 72 2.14 16.09 6.28
N ALA A 73 0.90 15.59 6.39
CA ALA A 73 -0.01 16.06 7.43
C ALA A 73 0.63 15.87 8.82
N GLN A 74 0.51 16.89 9.68
CA GLN A 74 1.16 16.91 11.00
C GLN A 74 0.84 15.67 11.84
N GLU A 75 -0.40 15.19 11.79
CA GLU A 75 -0.82 13.99 12.53
C GLU A 75 -0.07 12.73 12.11
N VAL A 76 0.29 12.59 10.83
CA VAL A 76 1.09 11.45 10.34
C VAL A 76 2.51 11.54 10.88
N GLN A 77 3.09 12.74 10.84
CA GLN A 77 4.44 12.98 11.38
C GLN A 77 4.47 12.71 12.88
N ASP A 78 3.51 13.25 13.63
CA ASP A 78 3.42 13.07 15.08
C ASP A 78 3.22 11.60 15.44
N ALA A 79 2.33 10.88 14.75
CA ALA A 79 2.12 9.46 14.96
C ALA A 79 3.40 8.65 14.74
N PHE A 80 4.15 8.93 13.65
CA PHE A 80 5.39 8.23 13.35
C PHE A 80 6.50 8.53 14.38
N LEU A 81 6.68 9.80 14.74
CA LEU A 81 7.71 10.25 15.68
C LEU A 81 7.49 9.69 17.09
N HIS A 82 6.24 9.60 17.54
CA HIS A 82 5.90 9.18 18.91
C HIS A 82 5.52 7.70 19.04
N ALA A 83 5.45 6.94 17.95
CA ALA A 83 5.16 5.51 18.03
C ALA A 83 6.25 4.78 18.83
N ASP A 84 5.88 3.81 19.66
CA ASP A 84 6.85 2.99 20.41
C ASP A 84 7.63 2.04 19.50
N ARG A 85 6.97 1.54 18.45
CA ARG A 85 7.52 0.58 17.46
C ARG A 85 7.23 1.06 16.05
N LEU A 86 8.13 0.73 15.14
CA LEU A 86 8.00 1.02 13.71
C LEU A 86 8.01 -0.30 12.93
N ALA A 87 7.19 -0.36 11.89
CA ALA A 87 7.18 -1.47 10.93
C ALA A 87 7.10 -0.90 9.51
N GLY A 88 7.84 -1.52 8.59
CA GLY A 88 7.79 -1.24 7.15
C GLY A 88 7.62 -2.54 6.37
N GLU A 89 7.59 -2.45 5.04
CA GLU A 89 7.48 -3.64 4.18
C GLU A 89 8.63 -4.63 4.44
N ILE A 90 9.87 -4.13 4.47
CA ILE A 90 11.05 -4.85 4.92
C ILE A 90 11.64 -4.21 6.16
N SER A 91 12.30 -5.01 7.00
CA SER A 91 12.97 -4.53 8.21
C SER A 91 14.15 -3.59 7.89
N SER A 92 14.67 -2.87 8.89
CA SER A 92 15.88 -2.06 8.72
C SER A 92 17.08 -2.90 8.26
N LYS A 93 17.20 -4.13 8.74
CA LYS A 93 18.20 -5.09 8.28
C LYS A 93 17.97 -5.48 6.82
N GLY A 94 16.73 -5.76 6.43
CA GLY A 94 16.38 -6.05 5.04
C GLY A 94 16.72 -4.90 4.11
N TYR A 95 16.50 -3.66 4.55
CA TYR A 95 16.87 -2.47 3.77
C TYR A 95 18.40 -2.31 3.60
N GLU A 96 19.19 -2.61 4.63
CA GLU A 96 20.65 -2.65 4.55
C GLU A 96 21.12 -3.74 3.56
N GLU A 97 20.53 -4.93 3.63
CA GLU A 97 20.81 -6.04 2.71
C GLU A 97 20.46 -5.67 1.26
N LEU A 98 19.29 -5.06 1.04
CA LEU A 98 18.85 -4.56 -0.27
C LEU A 98 19.89 -3.59 -0.85
N THR A 99 20.34 -2.62 -0.05
CA THR A 99 21.37 -1.65 -0.44
C THR A 99 22.68 -2.35 -0.84
N ALA A 100 23.07 -3.39 -0.11
CA ALA A 100 24.28 -4.16 -0.39
C ALA A 100 24.18 -5.01 -1.67
N ILE A 101 23.00 -5.49 -2.03
CA ILE A 101 22.78 -6.32 -3.23
C ILE A 101 22.30 -5.53 -4.45
N ALA A 102 21.90 -4.26 -4.30
CA ALA A 102 21.37 -3.45 -5.40
C ALA A 102 22.24 -3.47 -6.68
N PRO A 103 23.58 -3.41 -6.63
CA PRO A 103 24.41 -3.54 -7.83
C PRO A 103 24.28 -4.90 -8.52
N LYS A 104 24.00 -5.97 -7.77
CA LYS A 104 23.79 -7.33 -8.30
C LYS A 104 22.41 -7.48 -8.93
N LEU A 105 21.41 -6.71 -8.49
CA LEU A 105 20.06 -6.72 -9.06
C LEU A 105 20.02 -6.12 -10.48
N SER A 106 21.08 -5.47 -10.94
CA SER A 106 21.24 -5.00 -12.33
C SER A 106 22.31 -5.77 -13.11
N ALA A 107 22.82 -6.88 -12.57
CA ALA A 107 23.81 -7.70 -13.25
C ALA A 107 23.18 -8.47 -14.43
N PRO A 108 23.95 -8.77 -15.49
CA PRO A 108 23.50 -9.65 -16.56
C PRO A 108 23.03 -11.01 -16.02
N ASN A 109 22.02 -11.58 -16.67
CA ASN A 109 21.55 -12.92 -16.34
C ASN A 109 22.69 -13.94 -16.47
N LYS A 110 22.71 -14.90 -15.55
CA LYS A 110 23.82 -15.86 -15.43
C LYS A 110 23.82 -16.91 -16.54
N GLU A 111 22.69 -17.11 -17.22
CA GLU A 111 22.53 -18.11 -18.26
C GLU A 111 23.00 -17.61 -19.64
N GLY A 112 23.34 -16.32 -19.77
CA GLY A 112 23.74 -15.71 -21.03
C GLY A 112 22.60 -15.61 -22.06
N LYS A 113 21.35 -15.71 -21.61
CA LYS A 113 20.17 -15.52 -22.46
C LYS A 113 20.07 -14.05 -22.88
N ILE A 114 19.55 -13.82 -24.08
CA ILE A 114 19.35 -12.47 -24.60
C ILE A 114 17.85 -12.27 -24.74
N VAL A 115 17.26 -11.37 -23.97
CA VAL A 115 15.79 -11.19 -23.92
C VAL A 115 15.22 -10.82 -25.29
N THR A 116 15.99 -10.08 -26.10
CA THR A 116 15.58 -9.68 -27.45
C THR A 116 15.55 -10.84 -28.43
N ASP A 117 16.15 -11.99 -28.14
CA ASP A 117 16.00 -13.19 -28.98
C ASP A 117 14.56 -13.74 -28.93
N TYR A 118 13.79 -13.37 -27.91
CA TYR A 118 12.41 -13.79 -27.70
C TYR A 118 11.38 -12.75 -28.17
N LEU A 119 11.82 -11.62 -28.73
CA LEU A 119 10.96 -10.51 -29.15
C LEU A 119 10.86 -10.44 -30.67
N SER A 120 9.68 -10.08 -31.15
CA SER A 120 9.45 -9.70 -32.54
C SER A 120 10.18 -8.40 -32.90
N ALA A 121 10.30 -8.12 -34.21
CA ALA A 121 10.88 -6.86 -34.67
C ALA A 121 10.08 -5.63 -34.22
N GLU A 122 8.76 -5.75 -34.13
CA GLU A 122 7.88 -4.68 -33.67
C GLU A 122 8.10 -4.37 -32.19
N GLU A 123 8.16 -5.40 -31.34
CA GLU A 123 8.44 -5.25 -29.90
C GLU A 123 9.83 -4.64 -29.66
N LYS A 124 10.85 -5.04 -30.44
CA LYS A 124 12.18 -4.40 -30.38
C LYS A 124 12.11 -2.92 -30.71
N ALA A 125 11.38 -2.53 -31.76
CA ALA A 125 11.23 -1.12 -32.14
C ALA A 125 10.54 -0.29 -31.05
N VAL A 126 9.53 -0.86 -30.38
CA VAL A 126 8.89 -0.23 -29.21
C VAL A 126 9.90 -0.03 -28.08
N LEU A 127 10.69 -1.06 -27.74
CA LEU A 127 11.70 -0.95 -26.69
C LEU A 127 12.81 0.05 -27.01
N VAL A 128 13.28 0.13 -28.26
CA VAL A 128 14.23 1.17 -28.69
C VAL A 128 13.65 2.57 -28.48
N THR A 129 12.36 2.74 -28.79
CA THR A 129 11.66 4.02 -28.58
C THR A 129 11.57 4.38 -27.10
N LEU A 130 11.23 3.41 -26.25
CA LEU A 130 11.10 3.60 -24.79
C LEU A 130 12.44 3.82 -24.09
N LEU A 131 13.47 3.07 -24.48
CA LEU A 131 14.82 3.14 -23.92
C LEU A 131 15.68 4.24 -24.57
N GLY A 132 15.21 4.83 -25.67
CA GLY A 132 15.84 5.95 -26.36
C GLY A 132 16.95 5.59 -27.35
N SER A 133 17.43 4.34 -27.39
CA SER A 133 18.43 3.91 -28.38
C SER A 133 18.58 2.38 -28.49
N GLU A 134 19.13 1.93 -29.62
CA GLU A 134 19.58 0.54 -29.83
C GLU A 134 20.67 0.13 -28.84
N ALA A 135 21.56 1.06 -28.47
CA ALA A 135 22.61 0.81 -27.49
C ALA A 135 22.04 0.54 -26.09
N ALA A 136 21.01 1.30 -25.69
CA ALA A 136 20.30 1.08 -24.45
C ALA A 136 19.54 -0.26 -24.46
N LEU A 137 18.92 -0.62 -25.60
CA LEU A 137 18.31 -1.94 -25.76
C LEU A 137 19.35 -3.06 -25.64
N ALA A 138 20.53 -2.93 -26.25
CA ALA A 138 21.58 -3.94 -26.15
C ALA A 138 22.07 -4.15 -24.70
N GLN A 139 22.19 -3.07 -23.92
CA GLN A 139 22.52 -3.14 -22.49
C GLN A 139 21.42 -3.79 -21.67
N ALA A 140 20.15 -3.46 -21.96
CA ALA A 140 19.01 -4.04 -21.28
C ALA A 140 18.78 -5.52 -21.68
N SER A 141 19.28 -5.93 -22.86
CA SER A 141 19.00 -7.25 -23.42
C SER A 141 19.64 -8.41 -22.66
N VAL A 142 20.67 -8.13 -21.86
CA VAL A 142 21.37 -9.13 -21.06
C VAL A 142 20.77 -9.28 -19.66
N LEU A 143 19.72 -8.53 -19.31
CA LEU A 143 19.06 -8.63 -18.02
C LEU A 143 18.06 -9.80 -17.99
N ASP A 144 17.77 -10.29 -16.80
CA ASP A 144 16.65 -11.21 -16.57
C ASP A 144 15.31 -10.51 -16.89
N PRO A 145 14.26 -11.25 -17.33
CA PRO A 145 12.98 -10.66 -17.71
C PRO A 145 12.33 -9.78 -16.62
N TRP A 146 12.44 -10.18 -15.35
CA TRP A 146 11.90 -9.39 -14.24
C TRP A 146 12.65 -8.08 -14.04
N GLN A 147 13.99 -8.08 -14.17
CA GLN A 147 14.81 -6.87 -14.07
C GLN A 147 14.44 -5.88 -15.18
N LEU A 148 14.30 -6.36 -16.41
CA LEU A 148 13.89 -5.54 -17.55
C LEU A 148 12.49 -4.96 -17.35
N THR A 149 11.54 -5.78 -16.91
CA THR A 149 10.15 -5.35 -16.68
C THR A 149 10.08 -4.27 -15.60
N THR A 150 10.79 -4.46 -14.49
CA THR A 150 10.90 -3.47 -13.41
C THR A 150 11.54 -2.17 -13.91
N ALA A 151 12.65 -2.25 -14.65
CA ALA A 151 13.33 -1.08 -15.19
C ALA A 151 12.44 -0.28 -16.16
N LEU A 152 11.70 -0.97 -17.04
CA LEU A 152 10.76 -0.34 -17.96
C LEU A 152 9.61 0.33 -17.22
N ALA A 153 9.04 -0.32 -16.20
CA ALA A 153 7.98 0.26 -15.38
C ALA A 153 8.46 1.55 -14.70
N VAL A 154 9.64 1.52 -14.07
CA VAL A 154 10.23 2.71 -13.44
C VAL A 154 10.48 3.82 -14.47
N ALA A 155 11.04 3.50 -15.65
CA ALA A 155 11.29 4.49 -16.69
C ALA A 155 9.99 5.18 -17.18
N LEU A 156 8.90 4.42 -17.29
CA LEU A 156 7.59 4.98 -17.65
C LEU A 156 7.08 5.98 -16.61
N TYR A 157 7.22 5.67 -15.32
CA TYR A 157 6.81 6.57 -14.25
C TYR A 157 7.69 7.82 -14.14
N VAL A 158 9.01 7.67 -14.32
CA VAL A 158 9.93 8.82 -14.28
C VAL A 158 9.62 9.80 -15.42
N ASN A 159 9.21 9.30 -16.58
CA ASN A 159 8.78 10.15 -17.70
C ASN A 159 7.49 10.94 -17.43
N THR A 160 6.74 10.64 -16.37
CA THR A 160 5.58 11.46 -15.94
C THR A 160 5.96 12.54 -14.93
N GLY A 161 7.24 12.69 -14.59
CA GLY A 161 7.73 13.64 -13.58
C GLY A 161 7.75 13.09 -12.15
N LEU A 162 7.43 11.80 -11.95
CA LEU A 162 7.56 11.16 -10.65
C LEU A 162 9.02 10.75 -10.40
N SER A 163 9.45 10.75 -9.14
CA SER A 163 10.80 10.40 -8.72
C SER A 163 10.78 9.60 -7.42
N ALA A 164 11.73 8.69 -7.28
CA ALA A 164 11.97 7.97 -6.03
C ALA A 164 12.44 8.90 -4.90
N GLU A 165 13.01 10.05 -5.24
CA GLU A 165 13.40 11.09 -4.26
C GLU A 165 12.20 11.58 -3.44
N TYR A 166 11.02 11.67 -4.06
CA TYR A 166 9.78 12.07 -3.41
C TYR A 166 8.97 10.87 -2.88
N GLY A 167 9.50 9.65 -2.99
CA GLY A 167 8.88 8.44 -2.44
C GLY A 167 8.67 8.55 -0.93
N LEU A 168 7.48 8.17 -0.46
CA LEU A 168 7.09 8.39 0.93
C LEU A 168 7.78 7.41 1.90
N ASP A 169 8.07 6.20 1.43
CA ASP A 169 8.93 5.21 2.08
C ASP A 169 10.31 5.80 2.42
N ASN A 170 10.96 6.47 1.46
CA ASN A 170 12.27 7.10 1.67
C ASN A 170 12.22 8.19 2.74
N ALA A 171 11.15 8.99 2.80
CA ALA A 171 10.99 10.01 3.83
C ALA A 171 10.87 9.41 5.25
N PHE A 172 10.11 8.32 5.41
CA PHE A 172 10.00 7.62 6.70
C PHE A 172 11.30 6.90 7.10
N ILE A 173 11.96 6.24 6.14
CA ILE A 173 13.26 5.60 6.36
C ILE A 173 14.29 6.63 6.80
N ALA A 174 14.41 7.76 6.08
CA ALA A 174 15.34 8.83 6.43
C ALA A 174 15.07 9.40 7.82
N SER A 175 13.79 9.63 8.17
CA SER A 175 13.37 10.09 9.49
C SER A 175 13.74 9.09 10.60
N ALA A 176 13.50 7.79 10.40
CA ALA A 176 13.86 6.74 11.36
C ALA A 176 15.39 6.63 11.53
N THR A 177 16.14 6.63 10.42
CA THR A 177 17.62 6.59 10.43
C THR A 177 18.21 7.80 11.14
N GLN A 178 17.69 9.01 10.89
CA GLN A 178 18.15 10.23 11.57
C GLN A 178 17.96 10.16 13.09
N GLN A 179 16.90 9.49 13.55
CA GLN A 179 16.62 9.28 14.98
C GLN A 179 17.36 8.05 15.56
N GLY A 180 18.13 7.32 14.76
CA GLY A 180 18.81 6.09 15.17
C GLY A 180 17.82 4.97 15.54
N ARG A 181 16.61 4.98 14.97
CA ARG A 181 15.56 4.00 15.24
C ARG A 181 15.61 2.88 14.21
N THR A 182 15.43 1.65 14.68
CA THR A 182 15.21 0.48 13.81
C THR A 182 13.71 0.25 13.62
N TRP A 183 13.36 -0.52 12.60
CA TRP A 183 11.98 -0.93 12.32
C TRP A 183 11.91 -2.41 11.93
N GLU A 184 10.76 -3.00 12.20
CA GLU A 184 10.44 -4.38 11.87
C GLU A 184 9.95 -4.50 10.42
N GLY A 185 10.09 -5.68 9.83
CA GLY A 185 9.57 -5.98 8.51
C GLY A 185 8.25 -6.71 8.62
N LEU A 186 7.26 -6.30 7.83
CA LEU A 186 6.03 -7.07 7.61
C LEU A 186 6.28 -8.26 6.67
N ASP A 187 7.35 -8.19 5.87
CA ASP A 187 7.82 -9.24 4.97
C ASP A 187 9.36 -9.38 5.03
N GLU A 188 9.87 -10.44 4.42
CA GLU A 188 11.30 -10.67 4.24
C GLU A 188 11.76 -10.18 2.86
N LEU A 189 12.95 -9.57 2.78
CA LEU A 189 13.51 -9.11 1.51
C LEU A 189 13.56 -10.24 0.47
N GLN A 190 13.98 -11.44 0.88
CA GLN A 190 14.12 -12.57 -0.04
C GLN A 190 12.77 -12.98 -0.64
N VAL A 191 11.70 -12.98 0.15
CA VAL A 191 10.34 -13.28 -0.32
C VAL A 191 9.92 -12.29 -1.41
N GLN A 192 10.17 -10.99 -1.21
CA GLN A 192 9.86 -9.99 -2.24
C GLN A 192 10.67 -10.18 -3.53
N LEU A 193 11.96 -10.51 -3.41
CA LEU A 193 12.82 -10.80 -4.56
C LEU A 193 12.37 -12.06 -5.32
N ASP A 194 11.97 -13.09 -4.59
CA ASP A 194 11.51 -14.36 -5.18
C ASP A 194 10.19 -14.14 -5.95
N VAL A 195 9.23 -13.41 -5.38
CA VAL A 195 7.97 -13.06 -6.06
C VAL A 195 8.23 -12.28 -7.34
N MET A 196 9.16 -11.30 -7.32
CA MET A 196 9.53 -10.57 -8.55
C MET A 196 10.22 -11.48 -9.58
N THR A 197 11.06 -12.40 -9.12
CA THR A 197 11.89 -13.24 -10.00
C THR A 197 11.08 -14.37 -10.64
N PHE A 198 10.19 -15.02 -9.87
CA PHE A 198 9.51 -16.25 -10.25
C PHE A 198 8.00 -16.10 -10.42
N GLY A 199 7.38 -15.07 -9.83
CA GLY A 199 5.96 -14.76 -10.00
C GLY A 199 5.00 -15.48 -9.04
N ASP A 200 5.50 -16.25 -8.07
CA ASP A 200 4.72 -16.94 -7.04
C ASP A 200 5.45 -17.00 -5.67
N TYR A 201 4.73 -17.46 -4.64
CA TYR A 201 5.22 -17.73 -3.28
C TYR A 201 5.49 -19.22 -3.08
#